data_AF-Q0V0Q3-F1
#
_entry.id   AF-Q0V0Q3-F1
#
_cell.length_a   1.000
_cell.length_b   1.000
_cell.length_c   1.000
_cell.angle_alpha   90.00
_cell.angle_beta   90.00
_cell.angle_gamma   90.00
#
_symmetry.space_group_name_H-M   'P 1'
#
loop_
_entity.id
_entity.type
_entity.pdbx_description
1 polymer ?
#
loop_
_entity_poly.entity_id
_entity_poly.type
_entity_poly.pdbx_seq_one_letter_code
_entity_poly.pdbx_strand_id
1 'polypeptide(L)'
;MHVVREHVSAYLITHPHLDHVSGLVQNTAAFQRPKRIAALQFVVDALKAHYFNNVTWPNLTDEEGGVGLVTFQRLAEGGNSALGEGSGRGFIEVCDGLSAKAFKVSHGTCMMSPALHRASTVNLPETPGFQHLVAAHHQGSNGDGLEGRSLSFSLPTQSAPGTPGFSGLPDPGRRASGGGSSAHSVRCVVDSTAFFIRTESTLTTPKREILIFGDVEPDSISRSPRNALIWTEAAPKIAAGILTGIFIEVSYTNSREDADLFGHLSPRHLLAELQSLASKVKESRKEYEREKEEARQTRKRKRAIKTDALHLDSPLNERKAKTIHMAKGIDTPFQTTAPYTDDDGMTDYSRDVTGTNTPNPHIPHLHSQTSAPADLNLSNVSADHNHALLAAALEAPLKGVKVVIIHVKDTFCDGPLVGDQILKELQEGEREMQEAGKGLGCAFEISRSGESYWF
;
A
#
# COMPACT_ATOMS: atom_id res chain seq x y z
N MET A 1 -3.18 31.05 8.33
CA MET A 1 -3.55 31.13 6.90
C MET A 1 -2.38 31.14 5.91
N HIS A 2 -1.20 31.73 6.20
CA HIS A 2 -0.06 31.75 5.26
C HIS A 2 0.30 30.36 4.70
N VAL A 3 0.46 29.35 5.57
CA VAL A 3 0.78 27.95 5.19
C VAL A 3 -0.17 27.39 4.13
N VAL A 4 -1.50 27.52 4.34
CA VAL A 4 -2.52 27.03 3.40
C VAL A 4 -2.44 27.72 2.04
N ARG A 5 -2.13 29.02 2.01
CA ARG A 5 -2.07 29.81 0.76
C ARG A 5 -0.81 29.52 -0.04
N GLU A 6 0.34 29.64 0.62
CA GLU A 6 1.66 29.63 -0.03
C GLU A 6 2.27 28.22 -0.13
N HIS A 7 2.18 27.40 0.94
CA HIS A 7 2.94 26.15 1.04
C HIS A 7 2.15 24.89 0.68
N VAL A 8 0.83 24.84 0.90
CA VAL A 8 0.01 23.67 0.53
C VAL A 8 -0.41 23.76 -0.94
N SER A 9 0.21 22.98 -1.82
CA SER A 9 -0.11 22.92 -3.26
C SER A 9 -1.32 22.01 -3.56
N ALA A 10 -1.31 20.80 -3.01
CA ALA A 10 -2.31 19.75 -3.19
C ALA A 10 -2.62 19.03 -1.88
N TYR A 11 -3.76 18.36 -1.84
CA TYR A 11 -4.20 17.51 -0.73
C TYR A 11 -4.33 16.07 -1.21
N LEU A 12 -3.74 15.11 -0.50
CA LEU A 12 -4.00 13.68 -0.70
C LEU A 12 -4.95 13.22 0.39
N ILE A 13 -6.18 12.84 0.02
CA ILE A 13 -7.22 12.48 1.00
C ILE A 13 -7.40 10.96 1.02
N THR A 14 -7.22 10.38 2.20
CA THR A 14 -7.22 8.92 2.39
C THR A 14 -8.64 8.35 2.37
N HIS A 15 -9.56 9.01 3.07
CA HIS A 15 -10.98 8.68 3.16
C HIS A 15 -11.81 9.88 3.65
N PRO A 16 -13.15 9.87 3.53
CA PRO A 16 -13.99 11.06 3.73
C PRO A 16 -14.53 11.23 5.16
N HIS A 17 -13.91 10.61 6.18
CA HIS A 17 -14.28 10.85 7.58
C HIS A 17 -13.95 12.30 7.99
N LEU A 18 -14.78 12.86 8.88
CA LEU A 18 -14.82 14.30 9.14
C LEU A 18 -13.50 14.83 9.74
N ASP A 19 -12.84 14.06 10.58
CA ASP A 19 -11.53 14.37 11.16
C ASP A 19 -10.41 14.44 10.10
N HIS A 20 -10.51 13.68 9.00
CA HIS A 20 -9.56 13.72 7.88
C HIS A 20 -9.80 14.86 6.89
N VAL A 21 -11.03 15.38 6.79
CA VAL A 21 -11.39 16.41 5.78
C VAL A 21 -11.82 17.76 6.35
N SER A 22 -12.17 17.86 7.64
CA SER A 22 -12.67 19.10 8.27
C SER A 22 -11.69 20.28 8.12
N GLY A 23 -10.40 20.04 8.37
CA GLY A 23 -9.36 21.04 8.20
C GLY A 23 -9.23 21.53 6.75
N LEU A 24 -9.38 20.65 5.76
CA LEU A 24 -9.44 21.02 4.35
C LEU A 24 -10.70 21.87 4.05
N VAL A 25 -11.88 21.35 4.39
CA VAL A 25 -13.17 21.98 4.09
C VAL A 25 -13.25 23.39 4.69
N GLN A 26 -12.95 23.54 5.98
CA GLN A 26 -12.98 24.86 6.65
C GLN A 26 -11.98 25.85 6.06
N ASN A 27 -10.76 25.40 5.71
CA ASN A 27 -9.74 26.29 5.15
C ASN A 27 -9.97 26.68 3.68
N THR A 28 -10.92 26.05 2.97
CA THR A 28 -11.27 26.45 1.59
C THR A 28 -11.69 27.92 1.48
N ALA A 29 -12.30 28.48 2.53
CA ALA A 29 -12.66 29.91 2.60
C ALA A 29 -11.45 30.87 2.50
N ALA A 30 -10.22 30.36 2.66
CA ALA A 30 -8.99 31.13 2.49
C ALA A 30 -8.26 30.88 1.17
N PHE A 31 -8.78 30.03 0.28
CA PHE A 31 -8.18 29.74 -1.02
C PHE A 31 -8.29 30.96 -1.95
N GLN A 32 -7.15 31.39 -2.49
CA GLN A 32 -7.05 32.49 -3.47
C GLN A 32 -6.76 31.99 -4.89
N ARG A 33 -6.41 30.71 -5.01
CA ARG A 33 -6.15 29.98 -6.26
C ARG A 33 -6.76 28.57 -6.12
N PRO A 34 -7.17 27.91 -7.21
CA PRO A 34 -7.65 26.54 -7.16
C PRO A 34 -6.62 25.62 -6.48
N LYS A 35 -7.10 24.72 -5.60
CA LYS A 35 -6.29 23.69 -4.95
C LYS A 35 -6.67 22.32 -5.50
N ARG A 36 -5.68 21.45 -5.67
CA ARG A 36 -5.89 20.08 -6.14
C ARG A 36 -6.21 19.15 -4.97
N ILE A 37 -7.26 18.35 -5.09
CA ILE A 37 -7.53 17.20 -4.21
C ILE A 37 -7.26 15.93 -5.02
N ALA A 38 -6.22 15.20 -4.65
CA ALA A 38 -5.86 13.92 -5.24
C ALA A 38 -6.38 12.77 -4.34
N ALA A 39 -7.26 11.92 -4.86
CA ALA A 39 -7.85 10.83 -4.09
C ALA A 39 -8.40 9.71 -4.99
N LEU A 40 -8.67 8.55 -4.39
CA LEU A 40 -9.40 7.47 -5.06
C LEU A 40 -10.88 7.83 -5.26
N GLN A 41 -11.52 7.21 -6.25
CA GLN A 41 -12.87 7.60 -6.71
C GLN A 41 -13.92 7.68 -5.59
N PHE A 42 -13.94 6.71 -4.67
CA PHE A 42 -14.91 6.67 -3.56
C PHE A 42 -14.81 7.90 -2.63
N VAL A 43 -13.62 8.47 -2.48
CA VAL A 43 -13.40 9.69 -1.69
C VAL A 43 -13.94 10.91 -2.44
N VAL A 44 -13.69 10.99 -3.75
CA VAL A 44 -14.20 12.07 -4.60
C VAL A 44 -15.73 12.08 -4.62
N ASP A 45 -16.35 10.90 -4.77
CA ASP A 45 -17.80 10.75 -4.77
C ASP A 45 -18.41 11.20 -3.43
N ALA A 46 -17.81 10.79 -2.30
CA ALA A 46 -18.25 11.19 -0.97
C ALA A 46 -18.05 12.70 -0.70
N LEU A 47 -16.93 13.28 -1.14
CA LEU A 47 -16.68 14.72 -1.02
C LEU A 47 -17.70 15.55 -1.80
N LYS A 48 -18.08 15.12 -3.01
CA LYS A 48 -19.13 15.77 -3.80
C LYS A 48 -20.52 15.60 -3.19
N ALA A 49 -20.90 14.37 -2.81
CA ALA A 49 -22.23 14.08 -2.30
C ALA A 49 -22.51 14.69 -0.91
N HIS A 50 -21.50 14.74 -0.03
CA HIS A 50 -21.71 15.02 1.40
C HIS A 50 -21.05 16.29 1.93
N TYR A 51 -20.08 16.86 1.23
CA TYR A 51 -19.37 18.07 1.67
C TYR A 51 -19.60 19.26 0.72
N PHE A 52 -19.15 19.18 -0.53
CA PHE A 52 -19.22 20.28 -1.51
C PHE A 52 -20.56 20.30 -2.28
N ASN A 53 -21.68 20.25 -1.56
CA ASN A 53 -23.02 19.99 -2.09
C ASN A 53 -24.00 21.18 -1.96
N ASN A 54 -23.52 22.37 -1.59
CA ASN A 54 -24.31 23.57 -1.26
C ASN A 54 -25.24 23.43 -0.02
N VAL A 55 -25.13 22.35 0.75
CA VAL A 55 -25.88 22.12 1.99
C VAL A 55 -24.94 22.08 3.19
N THR A 56 -23.95 21.17 3.18
CA THR A 56 -22.92 21.05 4.21
C THR A 56 -21.87 22.16 4.05
N TRP A 57 -21.43 22.39 2.81
CA TRP A 57 -20.50 23.44 2.41
C TRP A 57 -20.83 23.88 0.97
N PRO A 58 -20.53 25.13 0.56
CA PRO A 58 -20.68 25.55 -0.83
C PRO A 58 -19.96 24.61 -1.80
N ASN A 59 -20.52 24.39 -2.99
CA ASN A 59 -19.83 23.65 -4.04
C ASN A 59 -18.68 24.51 -4.60
N LEU A 60 -17.51 24.34 -4.01
CA LEU A 60 -16.29 25.03 -4.43
C LEU A 60 -15.52 24.26 -5.51
N THR A 61 -16.04 23.12 -5.98
CA THR A 61 -15.38 22.27 -6.98
C THR A 61 -15.51 22.87 -8.38
N ASP A 62 -14.75 22.38 -9.36
CA ASP A 62 -14.91 22.68 -10.79
C ASP A 62 -15.96 21.79 -11.49
N GLU A 63 -16.70 20.98 -10.73
CA GLU A 63 -17.73 20.07 -11.21
C GLU A 63 -19.13 20.50 -10.73
N GLU A 64 -20.18 20.01 -11.41
CA GLU A 64 -21.58 20.13 -10.97
C GLU A 64 -22.03 21.57 -10.64
N GLY A 65 -21.54 22.53 -11.43
CA GLY A 65 -21.87 23.96 -11.29
C GLY A 65 -21.17 24.67 -10.13
N GLY A 66 -20.08 24.10 -9.60
CA GLY A 66 -19.29 24.70 -8.53
C GLY A 66 -18.42 25.88 -8.98
N VAL A 67 -17.79 26.53 -7.99
CA VAL A 67 -17.04 27.80 -8.15
C VAL A 67 -15.63 27.61 -8.74
N GLY A 68 -15.10 26.39 -8.81
CA GLY A 68 -13.79 26.09 -9.41
C GLY A 68 -12.56 26.44 -8.55
N LEU A 69 -12.71 26.50 -7.22
CA LEU A 69 -11.59 26.67 -6.27
C LEU A 69 -10.99 25.33 -5.81
N VAL A 70 -11.60 24.21 -6.19
CA VAL A 70 -11.17 22.85 -5.89
C VAL A 70 -11.24 22.02 -7.18
N THR A 71 -10.13 21.35 -7.54
CA THR A 71 -10.06 20.45 -8.69
C THR A 71 -9.74 19.04 -8.23
N PHE A 72 -10.53 18.05 -8.65
CA PHE A 72 -10.29 16.64 -8.29
C PHE A 72 -9.33 15.95 -9.27
N GLN A 73 -8.21 15.47 -8.76
CA GLN A 73 -7.34 14.51 -9.44
C GLN A 73 -7.72 13.09 -8.99
N ARG A 74 -8.52 12.41 -9.81
CA ARG A 74 -8.93 11.02 -9.58
C ARG A 74 -7.73 10.09 -9.77
N LEU A 75 -7.32 9.42 -8.69
CA LEU A 75 -6.24 8.43 -8.71
C LEU A 75 -6.81 7.03 -8.98
N ALA A 76 -6.02 6.21 -9.68
CA ALA A 76 -6.30 4.79 -9.87
C ALA A 76 -5.67 3.95 -8.76
N GLU A 77 -6.37 2.91 -8.31
CA GLU A 77 -5.83 1.91 -7.38
C GLU A 77 -4.68 1.13 -8.03
N GLY A 78 -3.55 1.01 -7.35
CA GLY A 78 -2.30 0.48 -7.91
C GLY A 78 -1.56 1.46 -8.84
N GLY A 79 -2.14 2.63 -9.13
CA GLY A 79 -1.61 3.62 -10.05
C GLY A 79 -1.90 3.32 -11.53
N ASN A 80 -1.45 4.21 -12.42
CA ASN A 80 -1.65 4.04 -13.86
C ASN A 80 -0.46 3.30 -14.49
N SER A 81 -0.64 2.01 -14.81
CA SER A 81 0.42 1.14 -15.33
C SER A 81 0.98 1.54 -16.72
N ALA A 82 0.37 2.53 -17.39
CA ALA A 82 0.87 3.15 -18.62
C ALA A 82 1.77 4.37 -18.37
N LEU A 83 1.92 4.83 -17.12
CA LEU A 83 2.78 5.95 -16.73
C LEU A 83 4.01 5.47 -15.95
N GLY A 84 5.17 6.04 -16.29
CA GLY A 84 6.45 5.77 -15.63
C GLY A 84 7.07 4.40 -15.96
N GLU A 85 8.36 4.27 -15.69
CA GLU A 85 9.13 3.03 -15.94
C GLU A 85 9.82 2.51 -14.68
N GLY A 86 10.11 1.20 -14.67
CA GLY A 86 10.75 0.50 -13.57
C GLY A 86 10.09 0.81 -12.22
N SER A 87 10.91 1.24 -11.24
CA SER A 87 10.45 1.66 -9.90
C SER A 87 9.41 2.79 -9.88
N GLY A 88 9.36 3.64 -10.92
CA GLY A 88 8.42 4.76 -11.01
C GLY A 88 7.09 4.41 -11.69
N ARG A 89 6.92 3.17 -12.16
CA ARG A 89 5.71 2.76 -12.88
C ARG A 89 4.47 2.84 -11.99
N GLY A 90 3.40 3.45 -12.51
CA GLY A 90 2.13 3.65 -11.81
C GLY A 90 2.03 4.95 -11.03
N PHE A 91 3.13 5.67 -10.80
CA PHE A 91 3.09 6.95 -10.10
C PHE A 91 2.47 8.06 -10.97
N ILE A 92 1.74 8.96 -10.34
CA ILE A 92 1.10 10.12 -10.96
C ILE A 92 1.57 11.38 -10.22
N GLU A 93 2.02 12.40 -10.94
CA GLU A 93 2.41 13.68 -10.35
C GLU A 93 1.22 14.36 -9.66
N VAL A 94 1.36 14.68 -8.37
CA VAL A 94 0.31 15.34 -7.56
C VAL A 94 0.59 16.82 -7.37
N CYS A 95 1.87 17.19 -7.28
CA CYS A 95 2.38 18.57 -7.37
C CYS A 95 3.87 18.53 -7.75
N ASP A 96 4.42 19.68 -8.11
CA ASP A 96 5.80 19.87 -8.57
C ASP A 96 6.82 19.05 -7.75
N GLY A 97 7.53 18.12 -8.41
CA GLY A 97 8.56 17.27 -7.81
C GLY A 97 8.06 16.11 -6.93
N LEU A 98 6.75 15.96 -6.73
CA LEU A 98 6.13 14.88 -5.95
C LEU A 98 5.09 14.10 -6.75
N SER A 99 5.28 12.78 -6.81
CA SER A 99 4.32 11.85 -7.39
C SER A 99 3.75 10.90 -6.35
N ALA A 100 2.54 10.40 -6.57
CA ALA A 100 1.88 9.45 -5.68
C ALA A 100 1.34 8.22 -6.41
N LYS A 101 1.23 7.10 -5.68
CA LYS A 101 0.51 5.89 -6.05
C LYS A 101 -0.40 5.49 -4.90
N ALA A 102 -1.68 5.23 -5.19
CA ALA A 102 -2.71 4.98 -4.20
C ALA A 102 -3.18 3.51 -4.21
N PHE A 103 -3.49 2.96 -3.04
CA PHE A 103 -4.07 1.62 -2.88
C PHE A 103 -5.17 1.65 -1.84
N LYS A 104 -6.24 0.86 -2.00
CA LYS A 104 -7.28 0.79 -0.97
C LYS A 104 -6.81 -0.10 0.18
N VAL A 105 -7.05 0.37 1.39
CA VAL A 105 -6.96 -0.42 2.64
C VAL A 105 -8.35 -0.53 3.25
N SER A 106 -8.52 -1.42 4.23
CA SER A 106 -9.79 -1.63 4.90
C SER A 106 -9.77 -0.97 6.26
N HIS A 107 -10.85 -0.29 6.61
CA HIS A 107 -11.00 0.48 7.85
C HIS A 107 -12.29 0.03 8.57
N GLY A 108 -12.43 -1.28 8.76
CA GLY A 108 -13.58 -1.87 9.42
C GLY A 108 -14.80 -2.06 8.51
N THR A 109 -15.96 -2.26 9.14
CA THR A 109 -17.23 -2.46 8.43
C THR A 109 -18.36 -1.64 9.01
N CYS A 110 -19.25 -1.09 8.17
CA CYS A 110 -20.40 -0.38 8.68
C CYS A 110 -21.38 -1.34 9.37
N MET A 111 -22.00 -0.87 10.46
CA MET A 111 -22.97 -1.63 11.27
C MET A 111 -24.33 -1.75 10.55
N MET A 112 -24.36 -2.44 9.42
CA MET A 112 -25.60 -2.94 8.85
C MET A 112 -26.02 -4.18 9.65
N SER A 113 -27.05 -4.01 10.48
CA SER A 113 -27.70 -5.10 11.20
C SER A 113 -27.97 -6.28 10.26
N PRO A 114 -27.82 -7.54 10.69
CA PRO A 114 -28.25 -8.70 9.92
C PRO A 114 -29.78 -8.69 9.78
N ALA A 115 -30.27 -8.01 8.74
CA ALA A 115 -31.67 -8.02 8.33
C ALA A 115 -32.00 -9.37 7.69
N LEU A 116 -31.97 -10.44 8.51
CA LEU A 116 -32.62 -11.74 8.36
C LEU A 116 -32.12 -12.68 9.49
N HIS A 117 -32.67 -12.52 10.69
CA HIS A 117 -32.89 -13.68 11.55
C HIS A 117 -33.89 -14.61 10.84
N ARG A 118 -33.36 -15.46 9.95
CA ARG A 118 -34.09 -16.66 9.51
C ARG A 118 -34.41 -17.44 10.77
N ALA A 119 -35.69 -17.60 11.07
CA ALA A 119 -36.16 -18.22 12.31
C ALA A 119 -35.63 -19.66 12.43
N SER A 120 -34.52 -19.80 13.13
CA SER A 120 -34.00 -21.06 13.63
C SER A 120 -34.63 -21.28 14.99
N THR A 121 -35.80 -21.91 15.02
CA THR A 121 -36.39 -22.44 16.24
C THR A 121 -35.41 -23.44 16.86
N VAL A 122 -34.66 -22.98 17.85
CA VAL A 122 -33.85 -23.86 18.70
C VAL A 122 -34.82 -24.61 19.60
N ASN A 123 -35.06 -25.88 19.27
CA ASN A 123 -35.77 -26.78 20.16
C ASN A 123 -34.95 -26.92 21.45
N LEU A 124 -35.46 -26.40 22.57
CA LEU A 124 -34.99 -26.84 23.88
C LEU A 124 -35.45 -28.29 24.11
N PRO A 125 -34.60 -29.17 24.65
CA PRO A 125 -35.04 -30.47 25.14
C PRO A 125 -35.76 -30.29 26.48
N GLU A 126 -37.09 -30.48 26.50
CA GLU A 126 -37.86 -30.55 27.74
C GLU A 126 -37.40 -31.74 28.60
N THR A 127 -37.24 -31.52 29.90
CA THR A 127 -37.10 -32.59 30.90
C THR A 127 -38.43 -32.80 31.62
N PRO A 128 -38.83 -34.06 31.92
CA PRO A 128 -40.23 -34.38 32.20
C PRO A 128 -40.63 -34.15 33.66
N GLY A 129 -41.81 -33.56 33.89
CA GLY A 129 -42.34 -33.39 35.24
C GLY A 129 -43.81 -32.95 35.29
N PHE A 130 -44.68 -33.88 35.66
CA PHE A 130 -46.05 -33.70 36.19
C PHE A 130 -47.14 -33.15 35.27
N GLN A 131 -47.97 -34.09 34.82
CA GLN A 131 -49.34 -33.87 34.35
C GLN A 131 -50.26 -33.46 35.52
N HIS A 132 -51.20 -32.54 35.29
CA HIS A 132 -52.58 -32.78 35.71
C HIS A 132 -53.59 -31.97 34.89
N LEU A 133 -54.80 -32.51 34.74
CA LEU A 133 -55.86 -32.05 33.84
C LEU A 133 -57.02 -31.33 34.56
N VAL A 134 -57.93 -30.81 33.72
CA VAL A 134 -59.37 -30.51 33.88
C VAL A 134 -59.88 -29.23 34.60
N ALA A 135 -60.69 -28.49 33.81
CA ALA A 135 -62.04 -27.96 34.09
C ALA A 135 -62.35 -26.93 35.22
N ALA A 136 -62.75 -25.74 34.74
CA ALA A 136 -64.09 -25.12 34.89
C ALA A 136 -64.65 -24.61 36.25
N HIS A 137 -65.61 -23.69 36.09
CA HIS A 137 -66.59 -23.13 37.05
C HIS A 137 -66.21 -21.96 38.01
N HIS A 138 -66.57 -20.75 37.55
CA HIS A 138 -67.61 -19.84 38.09
C HIS A 138 -67.57 -19.21 39.52
N GLN A 139 -68.16 -17.99 39.55
CA GLN A 139 -68.52 -17.09 40.68
C GLN A 139 -67.41 -16.16 41.20
N GLY A 140 -67.59 -14.83 41.33
CA GLY A 140 -68.67 -13.93 40.84
C GLY A 140 -68.82 -12.64 41.67
N SER A 141 -69.27 -11.54 41.05
CA SER A 141 -69.76 -10.27 41.68
C SER A 141 -68.71 -9.41 42.42
N ASN A 142 -68.57 -8.08 42.25
CA ASN A 142 -69.11 -7.05 41.35
C ASN A 142 -67.89 -6.33 40.67
N GLY A 143 -67.89 -5.20 39.95
CA GLY A 143 -68.81 -4.11 39.52
C GLY A 143 -67.92 -2.92 39.11
N ASP A 144 -68.32 -1.85 38.42
CA ASP A 144 -69.57 -1.39 37.80
C ASP A 144 -69.19 -0.45 36.62
N GLY A 145 -70.10 -0.06 35.71
CA GLY A 145 -69.89 1.14 34.85
C GLY A 145 -69.37 1.00 33.40
N LEU A 146 -70.17 0.36 32.54
CA LEU A 146 -70.56 0.80 31.18
C LEU A 146 -69.51 1.13 30.07
N GLU A 147 -69.51 0.25 29.06
CA GLU A 147 -69.74 0.50 27.61
C GLU A 147 -68.82 1.45 26.80
N GLY A 148 -68.28 1.09 25.62
CA GLY A 148 -68.24 -0.18 24.88
C GLY A 148 -68.85 -0.11 23.47
N ARG A 149 -68.01 -0.25 22.43
CA ARG A 149 -68.20 -1.12 21.24
C ARG A 149 -67.22 -0.81 20.10
N SER A 150 -66.59 -1.87 19.59
CA SER A 150 -65.99 -1.93 18.25
C SER A 150 -67.07 -1.83 17.16
N LEU A 151 -66.69 -1.43 15.94
CA LEU A 151 -66.78 -2.26 14.73
C LEU A 151 -66.34 -1.50 13.45
N SER A 152 -65.95 -2.29 12.44
CA SER A 152 -65.38 -1.89 11.15
C SER A 152 -66.33 -1.08 10.26
N PHE A 153 -65.79 -0.21 9.37
CA PHE A 153 -66.50 0.14 8.13
C PHE A 153 -65.61 0.45 6.91
N SER A 154 -65.82 -0.37 5.88
CA SER A 154 -65.75 -0.20 4.43
C SER A 154 -65.27 1.12 3.79
N LEU A 155 -64.40 0.98 2.77
CA LEU A 155 -64.38 1.87 1.60
C LEU A 155 -65.69 1.73 0.79
N PRO A 156 -66.19 2.81 0.17
CA PRO A 156 -67.01 2.74 -1.03
C PRO A 156 -66.23 3.14 -2.30
N THR A 157 -66.47 2.42 -3.38
CA THR A 157 -65.96 2.71 -4.74
C THR A 157 -67.02 3.42 -5.59
N GLN A 158 -66.58 4.32 -6.48
CA GLN A 158 -67.31 4.84 -7.65
C GLN A 158 -66.26 5.35 -8.65
N SER A 159 -66.38 5.28 -9.98
CA SER A 159 -67.22 4.48 -10.90
C SER A 159 -66.53 4.49 -12.27
N ALA A 160 -66.76 3.47 -13.12
CA ALA A 160 -66.16 3.33 -14.46
C ALA A 160 -66.89 4.20 -15.54
N PRO A 161 -66.69 4.11 -16.90
CA PRO A 161 -66.47 2.90 -17.73
C PRO A 161 -65.51 2.99 -18.96
N GLY A 162 -65.17 1.83 -19.55
CA GLY A 162 -64.48 1.71 -20.85
C GLY A 162 -64.02 0.27 -21.19
N THR A 163 -64.85 -0.52 -21.88
CA THR A 163 -64.74 -1.97 -22.21
C THR A 163 -64.19 -2.24 -23.64
N PRO A 164 -64.07 -3.50 -24.18
CA PRO A 164 -63.87 -4.88 -23.62
C PRO A 164 -62.87 -5.80 -24.42
N GLY A 165 -62.65 -7.05 -23.94
CA GLY A 165 -62.14 -8.22 -24.73
C GLY A 165 -61.12 -9.10 -23.96
N PHE A 166 -61.44 -10.25 -23.33
CA PHE A 166 -61.86 -11.58 -23.86
C PHE A 166 -60.83 -12.19 -24.84
N SER A 167 -60.22 -13.38 -24.67
CA SER A 167 -60.32 -14.47 -23.66
C SER A 167 -59.17 -15.49 -23.83
N GLY A 168 -58.77 -16.25 -22.78
CA GLY A 168 -57.98 -17.48 -22.95
C GLY A 168 -57.12 -17.94 -21.76
N LEU A 169 -57.43 -19.12 -21.20
CA LEU A 169 -56.63 -19.94 -20.27
C LEU A 169 -56.74 -21.40 -20.74
N PRO A 170 -55.87 -22.34 -20.32
CA PRO A 170 -54.42 -22.25 -20.08
C PRO A 170 -53.64 -23.35 -20.83
N ASP A 171 -52.30 -23.31 -20.86
CA ASP A 171 -51.48 -24.50 -21.18
C ASP A 171 -50.14 -24.50 -20.41
N PRO A 172 -49.68 -25.61 -19.80
CA PRO A 172 -48.58 -25.60 -18.84
C PRO A 172 -47.26 -26.07 -19.45
N GLY A 173 -46.39 -25.15 -19.87
CA GLY A 173 -45.11 -25.59 -20.45
C GLY A 173 -44.12 -24.51 -20.84
N ARG A 174 -43.50 -23.84 -19.85
CA ARG A 174 -42.14 -23.25 -19.89
C ARG A 174 -41.85 -22.51 -18.58
N ARG A 175 -41.27 -23.20 -17.59
CA ARG A 175 -40.53 -22.51 -16.53
C ARG A 175 -39.23 -22.00 -17.15
N ALA A 176 -39.19 -20.70 -17.45
CA ALA A 176 -37.92 -20.03 -17.66
C ALA A 176 -37.06 -20.24 -16.40
N SER A 177 -35.79 -20.57 -16.59
CA SER A 177 -34.79 -20.62 -15.54
C SER A 177 -34.59 -19.21 -14.99
N GLY A 178 -35.35 -18.86 -13.95
CA GLY A 178 -35.10 -17.68 -13.15
C GLY A 178 -33.69 -17.78 -12.61
N GLY A 179 -32.78 -16.97 -13.18
CA GLY A 179 -31.41 -16.89 -12.72
C GLY A 179 -31.42 -16.55 -11.25
N GLY A 180 -30.89 -17.45 -10.42
CA GLY A 180 -30.74 -17.18 -9.00
C GLY A 180 -29.86 -15.95 -8.85
N SER A 181 -30.46 -14.82 -8.51
CA SER A 181 -29.75 -13.65 -8.03
C SER A 181 -29.05 -14.08 -6.75
N SER A 182 -27.80 -14.50 -6.89
CA SER A 182 -26.88 -14.64 -5.78
C SER A 182 -26.88 -13.31 -5.06
N ALA A 183 -27.59 -13.26 -3.93
CA ALA A 183 -27.54 -12.18 -2.98
C ALA A 183 -26.11 -12.17 -2.43
N HIS A 184 -25.21 -11.56 -3.19
CA HIS A 184 -23.92 -11.14 -2.71
C HIS A 184 -24.24 -10.27 -1.52
N SER A 185 -23.97 -10.80 -0.32
CA SER A 185 -23.97 -10.00 0.88
C SER A 185 -23.02 -8.85 0.60
N VAL A 186 -23.56 -7.65 0.35
CA VAL A 186 -22.75 -6.46 0.09
C VAL A 186 -21.97 -6.25 1.39
N ARG A 187 -20.71 -6.70 1.38
CA ARG A 187 -19.83 -6.59 2.54
C ARG A 187 -19.59 -5.09 2.67
N CYS A 188 -20.26 -4.46 3.62
CA CYS A 188 -20.08 -3.05 3.89
C CYS A 188 -18.72 -2.83 4.55
N VAL A 189 -17.66 -2.85 3.75
CA VAL A 189 -16.30 -2.48 4.15
C VAL A 189 -16.22 -0.97 4.06
N VAL A 190 -15.71 -0.33 5.12
CA VAL A 190 -15.33 1.08 5.05
C VAL A 190 -13.95 1.12 4.40
N ASP A 191 -13.87 1.77 3.25
CA ASP A 191 -12.63 1.87 2.50
C ASP A 191 -11.80 3.06 2.98
N SER A 192 -10.48 2.87 3.04
CA SER A 192 -9.48 3.93 3.24
C SER A 192 -8.36 3.76 2.21
N THR A 193 -7.35 4.63 2.23
CA THR A 193 -6.28 4.66 1.22
C THR A 193 -4.91 4.72 1.86
N ALA A 194 -3.96 3.93 1.33
CA ALA A 194 -2.53 4.11 1.55
C ALA A 194 -1.88 4.74 0.31
N PHE A 195 -1.03 5.75 0.53
CA PHE A 195 -0.29 6.47 -0.50
C PHE A 195 1.20 6.19 -0.39
N PHE A 196 1.79 5.65 -1.45
CA PHE A 196 3.23 5.83 -1.68
C PHE A 196 3.43 7.22 -2.27
N ILE A 197 4.27 8.04 -1.63
CA ILE A 197 4.67 9.37 -2.10
C ILE A 197 6.14 9.31 -2.44
N ARG A 198 6.50 9.83 -3.62
CA ARG A 198 7.81 9.69 -4.24
C ARG A 198 8.36 11.05 -4.67
N THR A 199 9.62 11.31 -4.36
CA THR A 199 10.35 12.44 -4.91
C THR A 199 10.85 12.14 -6.33
N GLU A 200 10.85 13.15 -7.20
CA GLU A 200 11.62 13.09 -8.43
C GLU A 200 13.13 12.95 -8.13
N SER A 201 13.85 12.24 -8.98
CA SER A 201 15.31 12.13 -8.86
C SER A 201 15.95 13.31 -9.59
N THR A 202 16.86 14.00 -8.92
CA THR A 202 17.65 15.10 -9.53
C THR A 202 19.12 14.68 -9.65
N LEU A 203 19.94 15.48 -10.33
CA LEU A 203 21.38 15.24 -10.48
C LEU A 203 22.12 15.16 -9.13
N THR A 204 21.57 15.76 -8.07
CA THR A 204 22.18 15.85 -6.74
C THR A 204 21.46 15.07 -5.66
N THR A 205 20.20 14.70 -5.90
CA THR A 205 19.30 14.13 -4.87
C THR A 205 18.63 12.89 -5.42
N PRO A 206 18.92 11.69 -4.86
CA PRO A 206 18.30 10.45 -5.33
C PRO A 206 16.81 10.40 -4.97
N LYS A 207 16.06 9.63 -5.76
CA LYS A 207 14.67 9.25 -5.43
C LYS A 207 14.54 8.71 -4.01
N ARG A 208 13.55 9.21 -3.26
CA ARG A 208 13.08 8.69 -1.98
C ARG A 208 11.59 8.44 -2.03
N GLU A 209 11.13 7.46 -1.27
CA GLU A 209 9.71 7.16 -1.08
C GLU A 209 9.35 7.11 0.40
N ILE A 210 8.15 7.59 0.72
CA ILE A 210 7.48 7.34 1.99
C ILE A 210 6.11 6.72 1.72
N LEU A 211 5.61 5.96 2.69
CA LEU A 211 4.28 5.35 2.66
C LEU A 211 3.42 5.97 3.77
N ILE A 212 2.27 6.53 3.43
CA ILE A 212 1.33 7.13 4.38
C ILE A 212 -0.01 6.40 4.27
N PHE A 213 -0.44 5.80 5.38
CA PHE A 213 -1.78 5.22 5.51
C PHE A 213 -2.76 6.29 6.02
N GLY A 214 -4.03 6.20 5.60
CA GLY A 214 -5.14 6.66 6.43
C GLY A 214 -5.49 5.63 7.50
N ASP A 215 -6.67 5.77 8.09
CA ASP A 215 -7.17 4.80 9.08
C ASP A 215 -7.25 3.41 8.44
N VAL A 216 -6.85 2.38 9.19
CA VAL A 216 -6.61 1.03 8.69
C VAL A 216 -6.76 -0.02 9.80
N GLU A 217 -7.39 -1.13 9.45
CA GLU A 217 -7.56 -2.30 10.32
C GLU A 217 -6.53 -3.40 9.95
N PRO A 218 -6.16 -4.30 10.87
CA PRO A 218 -5.23 -5.38 10.55
C PRO A 218 -5.87 -6.48 9.70
N ASP A 219 -5.09 -7.08 8.79
CA ASP A 219 -5.52 -8.18 7.92
C ASP A 219 -5.96 -9.43 8.72
N SER A 220 -5.51 -9.56 9.98
CA SER A 220 -5.91 -10.65 10.88
C SER A 220 -7.35 -10.55 11.40
N ILE A 221 -7.95 -9.35 11.35
CA ILE A 221 -9.33 -9.08 11.82
C ILE A 221 -10.24 -8.69 10.64
N SER A 222 -9.68 -8.07 9.60
CA SER A 222 -10.45 -7.54 8.47
C SER A 222 -11.33 -8.60 7.79
N ARG A 223 -12.57 -8.21 7.48
CA ARG A 223 -13.47 -9.00 6.61
C ARG A 223 -13.14 -8.86 5.11
N SER A 224 -12.14 -8.04 4.79
CA SER A 224 -11.59 -7.78 3.45
C SER A 224 -10.10 -7.40 3.60
N PRO A 225 -9.20 -8.33 3.96
CA PRO A 225 -7.78 -8.03 4.12
C PRO A 225 -7.15 -7.48 2.84
N ARG A 226 -6.29 -6.46 2.98
CA ARG A 226 -5.63 -5.73 1.88
C ARG A 226 -4.20 -5.30 2.20
N ASN A 227 -3.77 -5.27 3.47
CA ASN A 227 -2.47 -4.74 3.88
C ASN A 227 -1.31 -5.54 3.27
N ALA A 228 -1.47 -6.86 3.14
CA ALA A 228 -0.51 -7.74 2.48
C ALA A 228 -0.17 -7.34 1.02
N LEU A 229 -1.08 -6.67 0.31
CA LEU A 229 -0.81 -6.12 -1.03
C LEU A 229 0.12 -4.90 -0.95
N ILE A 230 -0.15 -4.00 0.01
CA ILE A 230 0.68 -2.81 0.29
C ILE A 230 2.10 -3.24 0.66
N TRP A 231 2.24 -4.25 1.51
CA TRP A 231 3.54 -4.80 1.91
C TRP A 231 4.28 -5.48 0.76
N THR A 232 3.58 -5.98 -0.25
CA THR A 232 4.19 -6.55 -1.46
C THR A 232 4.76 -5.46 -2.37
N GLU A 233 4.08 -4.31 -2.52
CA GLU A 233 4.61 -3.14 -3.23
C GLU A 233 5.74 -2.45 -2.43
N ALA A 234 5.68 -2.43 -1.10
CA ALA A 234 6.67 -1.78 -0.23
C ALA A 234 7.99 -2.57 -0.10
N ALA A 235 7.93 -3.90 -0.02
CA ALA A 235 9.08 -4.75 0.26
C ALA A 235 10.31 -4.53 -0.66
N PRO A 236 10.20 -4.51 -2.01
CA PRO A 236 11.35 -4.28 -2.88
C PRO A 236 11.92 -2.86 -2.76
N LYS A 237 11.09 -1.88 -2.37
CA LYS A 237 11.51 -0.49 -2.18
C LYS A 237 12.30 -0.29 -0.89
N ILE A 238 11.94 -1.02 0.17
CA ILE A 238 12.70 -1.11 1.42
C ILE A 238 14.01 -1.89 1.18
N ALA A 239 13.95 -3.01 0.46
CA ALA A 239 15.15 -3.79 0.11
C ALA A 239 16.17 -2.97 -0.71
N ALA A 240 15.70 -2.09 -1.58
CA ALA A 240 16.52 -1.14 -2.35
C ALA A 240 16.92 0.14 -1.59
N GLY A 241 16.48 0.33 -0.33
CA GLY A 241 16.75 1.55 0.45
C GLY A 241 16.10 2.82 -0.11
N ILE A 242 15.05 2.69 -0.92
CA ILE A 242 14.29 3.81 -1.51
C ILE A 242 13.20 4.26 -0.54
N LEU A 243 12.48 3.30 0.07
CA LEU A 243 11.42 3.55 1.04
C LEU A 243 11.99 3.48 2.46
N THR A 244 12.08 4.63 3.13
CA THR A 244 12.68 4.78 4.46
C THR A 244 11.68 5.26 5.53
N GLY A 245 10.50 5.75 5.13
CA GLY A 245 9.45 6.22 6.05
C GLY A 245 8.10 5.53 5.85
N ILE A 246 7.48 5.10 6.95
CA ILE A 246 6.09 4.63 7.00
C ILE A 246 5.33 5.43 8.06
N PHE A 247 4.26 6.11 7.66
CA PHE A 247 3.29 6.73 8.56
C PHE A 247 2.05 5.83 8.61
N ILE A 248 1.72 5.31 9.79
CA ILE A 248 0.61 4.39 9.98
C ILE A 248 -0.05 4.63 11.33
N GLU A 249 -1.37 4.45 11.40
CA GLU A 249 -2.08 4.67 12.65
C GLU A 249 -1.81 3.57 13.69
N VAL A 250 -1.86 3.98 14.96
CA VAL A 250 -2.13 3.07 16.08
C VAL A 250 -3.06 3.83 17.00
N SER A 251 -4.37 3.67 16.81
CA SER A 251 -5.38 4.40 17.58
C SER A 251 -5.38 4.09 19.07
N TYR A 252 -5.08 2.84 19.46
CA TYR A 252 -5.30 2.34 20.83
C TYR A 252 -4.12 1.53 21.39
N THR A 253 -4.01 1.45 22.72
CA THR A 253 -3.09 0.53 23.43
C THR A 253 -3.52 -0.94 23.29
N ASN A 254 -2.61 -1.86 23.64
CA ASN A 254 -2.84 -3.31 23.64
C ASN A 254 -3.99 -3.77 24.56
N SER A 255 -4.37 -2.95 25.56
CA SER A 255 -5.52 -3.19 26.43
C SER A 255 -6.88 -3.06 25.73
N ARG A 256 -6.94 -2.57 24.50
CA ARG A 256 -8.16 -2.54 23.68
C ARG A 256 -8.41 -3.93 23.08
N GLU A 257 -9.62 -4.46 23.28
CA GLU A 257 -10.05 -5.73 22.68
C GLU A 257 -10.34 -5.59 21.18
N ASP A 258 -10.22 -6.69 20.45
CA ASP A 258 -10.33 -6.74 18.97
C ASP A 258 -11.70 -6.26 18.48
N ALA A 259 -12.77 -6.61 19.21
CA ALA A 259 -14.13 -6.19 18.90
C ALA A 259 -14.35 -4.66 19.00
N ASP A 260 -13.56 -4.00 19.86
CA ASP A 260 -13.68 -2.57 20.16
C ASP A 260 -12.67 -1.69 19.39
N LEU A 261 -11.90 -2.28 18.47
CA LEU A 261 -11.00 -1.52 17.59
C LEU A 261 -11.73 -0.73 16.51
N PHE A 262 -12.94 -1.16 16.11
CA PHE A 262 -13.78 -0.49 15.09
C PHE A 262 -13.04 -0.08 13.80
N GLY A 263 -12.13 -0.93 13.32
CA GLY A 263 -11.39 -0.69 12.07
C GLY A 263 -10.03 -0.01 12.22
N HIS A 264 -9.45 -0.02 13.43
CA HIS A 264 -8.16 0.61 13.77
C HIS A 264 -7.10 -0.40 14.28
N LEU A 265 -5.87 0.07 14.47
CA LEU A 265 -4.74 -0.72 14.99
C LEU A 265 -4.46 -0.49 16.50
N SER A 266 -3.83 -1.50 17.11
CA SER A 266 -3.10 -1.42 18.39
C SER A 266 -1.70 -2.02 18.25
N PRO A 267 -0.72 -1.81 19.17
CA PRO A 267 0.67 -2.21 18.98
C PRO A 267 0.87 -3.67 18.55
N ARG A 268 0.18 -4.62 19.17
CA ARG A 268 0.21 -6.05 18.81
C ARG A 268 -0.17 -6.32 17.36
N HIS A 269 -1.09 -5.53 16.81
CA HIS A 269 -1.51 -5.62 15.42
C HIS A 269 -0.48 -5.00 14.46
N LEU A 270 0.05 -3.82 14.79
CA LEU A 270 1.10 -3.20 13.98
C LEU A 270 2.37 -4.07 13.92
N LEU A 271 2.78 -4.68 15.04
CA LEU A 271 3.94 -5.58 15.07
C LEU A 271 3.71 -6.83 14.20
N ALA A 272 2.49 -7.38 14.16
CA ALA A 272 2.14 -8.50 13.29
C ALA A 272 2.17 -8.12 11.79
N GLU A 273 1.65 -6.94 11.44
CA GLU A 273 1.72 -6.40 10.08
C GLU A 273 3.17 -6.13 9.64
N LEU A 274 3.99 -5.55 10.51
CA LEU A 274 5.41 -5.33 10.27
C LEU A 274 6.19 -6.65 10.17
N GLN A 275 5.78 -7.72 10.87
CA GLN A 275 6.37 -9.04 10.69
C GLN A 275 6.06 -9.64 9.30
N SER A 276 4.86 -9.39 8.78
CA SER A 276 4.47 -9.75 7.40
C SER A 276 5.33 -8.98 6.38
N LEU A 277 5.47 -7.66 6.54
CA LEU A 277 6.35 -6.82 5.74
C LEU A 277 7.82 -7.28 5.81
N ALA A 278 8.34 -7.53 7.00
CA ALA A 278 9.69 -8.02 7.24
C ALA A 278 9.98 -9.33 6.51
N SER A 279 9.00 -10.24 6.45
CA SER A 279 9.11 -11.51 5.72
C SER A 279 9.24 -11.27 4.21
N LYS A 280 8.41 -10.37 3.66
CA LYS A 280 8.47 -9.95 2.24
C LYS A 280 9.77 -9.22 1.89
N VAL A 281 10.32 -8.40 2.79
CA VAL A 281 11.62 -7.73 2.59
C VAL A 281 12.76 -8.76 2.57
N LYS A 282 12.75 -9.76 3.45
CA LYS A 282 13.74 -10.87 3.43
C LYS A 282 13.68 -11.66 2.13
N GLU A 283 12.48 -11.91 1.61
CA GLU A 283 12.28 -12.57 0.31
C GLU A 283 12.83 -11.72 -0.85
N SER A 284 12.46 -10.42 -0.90
CA SER A 284 12.93 -9.51 -1.94
C SER A 284 14.45 -9.29 -1.95
N ARG A 285 15.10 -9.22 -0.78
CA ARG A 285 16.58 -9.16 -0.68
C ARG A 285 17.23 -10.40 -1.31
N LYS A 286 16.73 -11.60 -0.99
CA LYS A 286 17.24 -12.87 -1.58
C LYS A 286 17.03 -12.94 -3.08
N GLU A 287 15.90 -12.46 -3.57
CA GLU A 287 15.59 -12.42 -5.00
C GLU A 287 16.54 -11.49 -5.75
N TYR A 288 16.78 -10.29 -5.23
CA TYR A 288 17.77 -9.34 -5.79
C TYR A 288 19.20 -9.91 -5.80
N GLU A 289 19.61 -10.63 -4.75
CA GLU A 289 20.91 -11.31 -4.70
C GLU A 289 21.02 -12.43 -5.76
N ARG A 290 19.96 -13.23 -5.92
CA ARG A 290 19.87 -14.29 -6.95
C ARG A 290 20.00 -13.71 -8.35
N GLU A 291 19.22 -12.67 -8.68
CA GLU A 291 19.29 -11.97 -9.98
C GLU A 291 20.68 -11.39 -10.25
N LYS A 292 21.30 -10.78 -9.24
CA LYS A 292 22.66 -10.23 -9.30
C LYS A 292 23.71 -11.31 -9.54
N GLU A 293 23.53 -12.50 -8.98
CA GLU A 293 24.40 -13.64 -9.24
C GLU A 293 24.20 -14.21 -10.64
N GLU A 294 22.96 -14.44 -11.07
CA GLU A 294 22.62 -14.92 -12.43
C GLU A 294 23.15 -13.96 -13.51
N ALA A 295 23.06 -12.65 -13.29
CA ALA A 295 23.65 -11.63 -14.15
C ALA A 295 25.19 -11.71 -14.17
N ARG A 296 25.85 -11.93 -13.01
CA ARG A 296 27.30 -12.16 -12.92
C ARG A 296 27.72 -13.44 -13.67
N GLN A 297 27.01 -14.54 -13.49
CA GLN A 297 27.27 -15.81 -14.18
C GLN A 297 27.08 -15.67 -15.71
N THR A 298 26.02 -14.99 -16.15
CA THR A 298 25.75 -14.70 -17.56
C THR A 298 26.84 -13.82 -18.18
N ARG A 299 27.31 -12.78 -17.47
CA ARG A 299 28.46 -11.94 -17.88
C ARG A 299 29.75 -12.77 -17.97
N LYS A 300 30.01 -13.71 -17.05
CA LYS A 300 31.15 -14.66 -17.13
C LYS A 300 31.05 -15.57 -18.36
N ARG A 301 29.90 -16.20 -18.62
CA ARG A 301 29.67 -17.06 -19.81
C ARG A 301 29.88 -16.30 -21.12
N LYS A 302 29.32 -15.07 -21.24
CA LYS A 302 29.52 -14.22 -22.43
C LYS A 302 31.01 -13.84 -22.65
N ARG A 303 31.78 -13.62 -21.57
CA ARG A 303 33.23 -13.36 -21.67
C ARG A 303 34.00 -14.61 -22.13
N ALA A 304 33.70 -15.78 -21.58
CA ALA A 304 34.32 -17.04 -21.96
C ALA A 304 34.11 -17.37 -23.45
N ILE A 305 32.88 -17.22 -23.95
CA ILE A 305 32.56 -17.40 -25.38
C ILE A 305 33.34 -16.40 -26.26
N LYS A 306 33.49 -15.14 -25.81
CA LYS A 306 34.26 -14.12 -26.55
C LYS A 306 35.77 -14.41 -26.56
N THR A 307 36.33 -14.98 -25.49
CA THR A 307 37.75 -15.39 -25.47
C THR A 307 38.01 -16.61 -26.33
N ASP A 308 37.08 -17.56 -26.38
CA ASP A 308 37.20 -18.77 -27.22
C ASP A 308 37.13 -18.41 -28.71
N ALA A 309 36.22 -17.50 -29.09
CA ALA A 309 36.13 -16.97 -30.45
C ALA A 309 37.38 -16.16 -30.90
N LEU A 310 38.13 -15.56 -29.97
CA LEU A 310 39.39 -14.87 -30.25
C LEU A 310 40.59 -15.82 -30.34
N HIS A 311 40.45 -17.08 -29.90
CA HIS A 311 41.53 -18.08 -29.94
C HIS A 311 41.54 -18.92 -31.22
N LEU A 312 40.52 -18.78 -32.07
CA LEU A 312 40.36 -19.55 -33.31
C LEU A 312 40.94 -18.86 -34.56
N ASP A 313 41.42 -17.61 -34.45
CA ASP A 313 41.68 -16.77 -35.63
C ASP A 313 43.09 -16.11 -35.64
N SER A 314 44.14 -16.92 -35.83
CA SER A 314 45.35 -16.58 -36.64
C SER A 314 46.53 -17.56 -36.41
N PRO A 315 47.41 -17.76 -37.42
CA PRO A 315 47.10 -17.90 -38.84
C PRO A 315 47.91 -19.03 -39.52
N LEU A 316 47.37 -19.68 -40.55
CA LEU A 316 48.20 -20.47 -41.49
C LEU A 316 47.84 -20.25 -42.96
N ASN A 317 48.80 -19.61 -43.62
CA ASN A 317 49.22 -19.79 -45.01
C ASN A 317 48.58 -18.92 -46.11
N GLU A 318 49.44 -18.60 -47.08
CA GLU A 318 49.22 -17.66 -48.17
C GLU A 318 48.32 -18.24 -49.28
N ARG A 319 47.54 -17.37 -49.95
CA ARG A 319 47.57 -17.24 -51.44
C ARG A 319 46.70 -16.10 -51.99
N LYS A 320 47.36 -15.28 -52.82
CA LYS A 320 46.86 -14.31 -53.82
C LYS A 320 45.36 -14.32 -54.18
N ALA A 321 44.73 -13.15 -54.06
CA ALA A 321 43.73 -12.64 -55.01
C ALA A 321 43.92 -11.13 -55.24
N LYS A 322 43.46 -10.60 -56.37
CA LYS A 322 43.88 -9.29 -56.93
C LYS A 322 43.03 -8.10 -56.47
N THR A 323 43.67 -6.93 -56.46
CA THR A 323 43.10 -5.58 -56.35
C THR A 323 42.01 -5.28 -57.38
N ILE A 324 40.94 -4.59 -56.96
CA ILE A 324 40.20 -3.62 -57.76
C ILE A 324 40.08 -2.33 -56.93
N HIS A 325 40.23 -1.17 -57.58
CA HIS A 325 40.30 0.16 -56.97
C HIS A 325 39.01 1.00 -57.18
N MET A 326 38.98 2.17 -56.52
CA MET A 326 38.14 3.37 -56.77
C MET A 326 36.77 3.40 -56.03
N ALA A 327 36.27 4.54 -55.51
CA ALA A 327 36.70 5.94 -55.55
C ALA A 327 36.33 6.75 -54.27
N LYS A 328 36.78 8.02 -54.22
CA LYS A 328 36.45 9.07 -53.22
C LYS A 328 35.11 9.79 -53.48
N GLY A 329 34.51 10.32 -52.41
CA GLY A 329 33.49 11.40 -52.37
C GLY A 329 32.91 11.49 -50.94
N ILE A 330 33.17 12.50 -50.10
CA ILE A 330 32.69 13.90 -50.11
C ILE A 330 31.16 13.98 -49.95
N ASP A 331 30.65 14.07 -48.72
CA ASP A 331 30.08 15.29 -48.11
C ASP A 331 29.44 15.07 -46.72
N THR A 332 29.45 16.12 -45.89
CA THR A 332 28.67 16.31 -44.64
C THR A 332 27.55 17.34 -44.91
N PRO A 333 26.50 17.59 -44.05
CA PRO A 333 26.40 17.29 -42.61
C PRO A 333 24.99 16.85 -42.11
N PHE A 334 24.86 16.62 -40.78
CA PHE A 334 23.65 16.81 -39.92
C PHE A 334 22.33 16.06 -40.32
N GLN A 335 21.46 15.56 -39.45
CA GLN A 335 21.25 15.69 -38.00
C GLN A 335 20.25 14.59 -37.58
N THR A 336 20.49 13.78 -36.56
CA THR A 336 19.38 13.09 -35.86
C THR A 336 19.81 12.58 -34.47
N THR A 337 18.89 12.75 -33.52
CA THR A 337 19.00 12.41 -32.10
C THR A 337 19.19 10.92 -31.84
N ALA A 338 20.18 10.55 -31.04
CA ALA A 338 20.28 9.21 -30.45
C ALA A 338 19.47 9.16 -29.13
N PRO A 339 18.71 8.08 -28.86
CA PRO A 339 18.10 7.87 -27.55
C PRO A 339 19.16 7.47 -26.52
N TYR A 340 19.14 8.11 -25.36
CA TYR A 340 19.95 7.70 -24.20
C TYR A 340 19.39 6.39 -23.64
N THR A 341 20.25 5.39 -23.48
CA THR A 341 19.98 4.19 -22.68
C THR A 341 20.73 4.32 -21.35
N ASP A 342 19.99 4.47 -20.25
CA ASP A 342 20.58 4.47 -18.90
C ASP A 342 21.14 3.08 -18.56
N ASP A 343 22.45 3.01 -18.34
CA ASP A 343 23.14 1.88 -17.68
C ASP A 343 23.79 2.43 -16.40
N ASP A 344 23.05 2.37 -15.29
CA ASP A 344 23.50 2.81 -13.96
C ASP A 344 24.60 1.87 -13.40
N GLY A 345 25.79 1.98 -13.99
CA GLY A 345 27.02 1.33 -13.55
C GLY A 345 27.69 2.08 -12.41
N MET A 346 27.20 1.89 -11.18
CA MET A 346 27.77 2.50 -9.96
C MET A 346 29.28 2.22 -9.86
N THR A 347 30.10 3.27 -9.83
CA THR A 347 31.56 3.17 -9.61
C THR A 347 31.94 3.80 -8.28
N ASP A 348 32.70 3.05 -7.48
CA ASP A 348 33.23 3.48 -6.19
C ASP A 348 34.52 4.29 -6.40
N TYR A 349 34.60 5.47 -5.78
CA TYR A 349 35.72 6.42 -5.90
C TYR A 349 36.33 6.67 -4.52
N SER A 350 37.26 5.81 -4.11
CA SER A 350 38.20 6.11 -3.02
C SER A 350 39.51 6.63 -3.62
N ARG A 351 39.93 7.83 -3.20
CA ARG A 351 41.01 8.60 -3.85
C ARG A 351 42.02 9.12 -2.84
N ASP A 352 42.89 8.23 -2.37
CA ASP A 352 44.12 8.63 -1.67
C ASP A 352 45.22 8.94 -2.68
N VAL A 353 45.79 10.16 -2.59
CA VAL A 353 46.94 10.60 -3.38
C VAL A 353 47.94 11.27 -2.47
N THR A 354 49.02 10.57 -2.16
CA THR A 354 50.29 11.18 -1.76
C THR A 354 51.42 10.53 -2.55
N GLY A 355 52.31 11.34 -3.12
CA GLY A 355 53.42 10.83 -3.92
C GLY A 355 54.39 11.92 -4.37
N THR A 356 55.58 11.95 -3.78
CA THR A 356 56.73 12.76 -4.22
C THR A 356 58.06 12.01 -4.05
N ASN A 357 58.42 11.24 -5.08
CA ASN A 357 59.74 11.13 -5.71
C ASN A 357 61.08 10.99 -4.92
N THR A 358 61.91 10.04 -5.41
CA THR A 358 63.41 9.95 -5.42
C THR A 358 64.17 9.53 -4.13
N PRO A 359 65.43 9.01 -4.24
CA PRO A 359 65.90 7.91 -5.11
C PRO A 359 66.80 6.86 -4.39
N ASN A 360 67.18 5.78 -5.11
CA ASN A 360 67.97 4.61 -4.67
C ASN A 360 69.46 4.90 -4.33
N PRO A 361 70.14 4.06 -3.48
CA PRO A 361 71.30 3.30 -4.01
C PRO A 361 71.63 1.89 -3.41
N HIS A 362 72.12 1.01 -4.30
CA HIS A 362 73.15 -0.07 -4.17
C HIS A 362 72.99 -1.41 -3.36
N ILE A 363 72.90 -2.54 -4.12
CA ILE A 363 73.80 -3.77 -4.12
C ILE A 363 73.83 -4.71 -2.87
N PRO A 364 74.04 -6.07 -2.93
CA PRO A 364 74.05 -7.08 -4.03
C PRO A 364 73.19 -8.38 -3.83
N HIS A 365 73.04 -9.15 -4.92
CA HIS A 365 72.90 -10.62 -5.08
C HIS A 365 72.40 -11.56 -3.95
N LEU A 366 71.39 -12.39 -4.28
CA LEU A 366 71.56 -13.85 -4.35
C LEU A 366 70.54 -14.51 -5.30
N HIS A 367 70.93 -15.60 -5.98
CA HIS A 367 70.03 -16.43 -6.80
C HIS A 367 69.32 -17.50 -5.96
N SER A 368 68.04 -17.76 -6.24
CA SER A 368 67.49 -19.13 -6.22
C SER A 368 66.29 -19.23 -7.16
N GLN A 369 66.32 -20.20 -8.08
CA GLN A 369 65.14 -20.61 -8.85
C GLN A 369 64.42 -21.72 -8.08
N THR A 370 63.12 -21.59 -7.84
CA THR A 370 62.23 -22.74 -7.65
C THR A 370 60.89 -22.47 -8.30
N SER A 371 60.59 -23.21 -9.36
CA SER A 371 59.31 -23.20 -10.05
C SER A 371 58.22 -23.84 -9.19
N ALA A 372 57.09 -23.16 -9.05
CA ALA A 372 55.83 -23.78 -8.60
C ALA A 372 54.68 -23.16 -9.43
N PRO A 373 53.67 -23.95 -9.85
CA PRO A 373 52.62 -23.46 -10.72
C PRO A 373 51.69 -22.48 -10.00
N ALA A 374 51.11 -21.55 -10.75
CA ALA A 374 50.02 -20.73 -10.24
C ALA A 374 48.78 -21.59 -10.05
N ASP A 375 48.49 -21.98 -8.80
CA ASP A 375 47.22 -22.63 -8.46
C ASP A 375 46.07 -21.70 -8.83
N LEU A 376 45.15 -22.23 -9.65
CA LEU A 376 43.92 -21.55 -10.02
C LEU A 376 43.03 -21.44 -8.78
N ASN A 377 43.09 -20.28 -8.13
CA ASN A 377 42.34 -19.98 -6.90
C ASN A 377 40.83 -19.85 -7.19
N LEU A 378 40.19 -20.99 -7.39
CA LEU A 378 38.78 -21.17 -7.75
C LEU A 378 37.85 -21.28 -6.53
N SER A 379 38.41 -21.35 -5.32
CA SER A 379 37.68 -21.58 -4.06
C SER A 379 37.30 -20.30 -3.31
N ASN A 380 38.10 -19.23 -3.36
CA ASN A 380 37.84 -18.02 -2.55
C ASN A 380 36.52 -17.30 -2.87
N VAL A 381 35.97 -17.46 -4.09
CA VAL A 381 34.72 -16.80 -4.50
C VAL A 381 33.48 -17.32 -3.73
N SER A 382 33.59 -18.51 -3.10
CA SER A 382 32.50 -19.09 -2.30
C SER A 382 32.48 -18.54 -0.86
N ALA A 383 33.65 -18.37 -0.23
CA ALA A 383 33.74 -17.97 1.18
C ALA A 383 33.15 -16.57 1.43
N ASP A 384 33.56 -15.58 0.62
CA ASP A 384 33.08 -14.20 0.75
C ASP A 384 31.58 -14.06 0.45
N HIS A 385 31.06 -14.87 -0.49
CA HIS A 385 29.63 -14.90 -0.78
C HIS A 385 28.83 -15.50 0.39
N ASN A 386 29.28 -16.63 0.94
CA ASN A 386 28.64 -17.23 2.13
C ASN A 386 28.69 -16.28 3.34
N HIS A 387 29.79 -15.55 3.53
CA HIS A 387 29.91 -14.55 4.60
C HIS A 387 28.96 -13.36 4.38
N ALA A 388 28.83 -12.87 3.14
CA ALA A 388 27.86 -11.83 2.80
C ALA A 388 26.41 -12.30 2.99
N LEU A 389 26.10 -13.55 2.61
CA LEU A 389 24.78 -14.16 2.81
C LEU A 389 24.43 -14.29 4.31
N LEU A 390 25.42 -14.66 5.13
CA LEU A 390 25.28 -14.73 6.58
C LEU A 390 25.06 -13.33 7.18
N ALA A 391 25.82 -12.33 6.73
CA ALA A 391 25.68 -10.94 7.18
C ALA A 391 24.32 -10.34 6.78
N ALA A 392 23.84 -10.59 5.56
CA ALA A 392 22.52 -10.18 5.08
C ALA A 392 21.38 -10.92 5.80
N ALA A 393 21.59 -12.17 6.23
CA ALA A 393 20.64 -12.92 7.05
C ALA A 393 20.60 -12.47 8.52
N LEU A 394 21.70 -11.89 9.03
CA LEU A 394 21.81 -11.30 10.37
C LEU A 394 21.34 -9.84 10.41
N GLU A 395 21.28 -9.14 9.28
CA GLU A 395 20.79 -7.77 9.23
C GLU A 395 19.26 -7.72 9.37
N ALA A 396 18.80 -6.95 10.37
CA ALA A 396 17.37 -6.83 10.66
C ALA A 396 16.59 -6.34 9.41
N PRO A 397 15.41 -6.92 9.13
CA PRO A 397 14.74 -6.79 7.84
C PRO A 397 14.27 -5.37 7.53
N LEU A 398 13.83 -4.63 8.54
CA LEU A 398 13.33 -3.26 8.43
C LEU A 398 14.33 -2.23 8.96
N LYS A 399 15.61 -2.60 9.11
CA LYS A 399 16.69 -1.68 9.47
C LYS A 399 16.74 -0.50 8.49
N GLY A 400 16.75 0.71 9.03
CA GLY A 400 16.71 1.96 8.25
C GLY A 400 15.29 2.45 7.91
N VAL A 401 14.24 1.69 8.24
CA VAL A 401 12.85 2.16 8.17
C VAL A 401 12.47 2.84 9.47
N LYS A 402 11.94 4.06 9.38
CA LYS A 402 11.27 4.76 10.49
C LYS A 402 9.75 4.61 10.34
N VAL A 403 9.11 4.09 11.37
CA VAL A 403 7.65 3.93 11.49
C VAL A 403 7.13 5.05 12.41
N VAL A 404 6.47 6.04 11.81
CA VAL A 404 5.85 7.17 12.51
C VAL A 404 4.39 6.85 12.80
N ILE A 405 4.04 6.83 14.09
CA ILE A 405 2.70 6.52 14.56
C ILE A 405 1.84 7.79 14.49
N ILE A 406 0.73 7.70 13.76
CA ILE A 406 -0.27 8.76 13.58
C ILE A 406 -1.62 8.35 14.19
N HIS A 407 -2.58 9.29 14.21
CA HIS A 407 -3.99 9.07 14.58
C HIS A 407 -4.23 8.37 15.94
N VAL A 408 -3.34 8.57 16.92
CA VAL A 408 -3.54 8.09 18.29
C VAL A 408 -4.81 8.71 18.86
N LYS A 409 -5.75 7.88 19.34
CA LYS A 409 -6.99 8.37 19.97
C LYS A 409 -6.75 8.56 21.46
N ASP A 410 -6.72 9.81 21.87
CA ASP A 410 -6.61 10.16 23.28
C ASP A 410 -7.87 9.72 24.05
N THR A 411 -7.68 9.39 25.33
CA THR A 411 -8.76 9.08 26.27
C THR A 411 -9.30 10.33 26.96
N PHE A 412 -8.56 11.45 26.93
CA PHE A 412 -8.83 12.66 27.72
C PHE A 412 -8.89 12.43 29.25
N CYS A 413 -8.28 11.34 29.72
CA CYS A 413 -8.12 11.02 31.14
C CYS A 413 -6.78 11.55 31.68
N ASP A 414 -6.72 11.83 32.98
CA ASP A 414 -5.46 12.10 33.67
C ASP A 414 -4.54 10.87 33.62
N GLY A 415 -3.26 11.06 33.28
CA GLY A 415 -2.27 9.98 33.26
C GLY A 415 -1.15 10.19 32.24
N PRO A 416 -0.43 9.11 31.88
CA PRO A 416 0.48 9.10 30.75
C PRO A 416 -0.27 9.34 29.43
N LEU A 417 0.35 10.02 28.46
CA LEU A 417 -0.23 10.17 27.14
C LEU A 417 -0.39 8.79 26.47
N VAL A 418 -1.53 8.55 25.82
CA VAL A 418 -1.82 7.28 25.13
C VAL A 418 -0.70 6.92 24.14
N GLY A 419 -0.15 7.93 23.44
CA GLY A 419 0.97 7.75 22.51
C GLY A 419 2.27 7.26 23.18
N ASP A 420 2.58 7.74 24.38
CA ASP A 420 3.80 7.29 25.10
C ASP A 420 3.66 5.84 25.56
N GLN A 421 2.45 5.41 25.96
CA GLN A 421 2.16 4.01 26.28
C GLN A 421 2.19 3.11 25.04
N ILE A 422 1.64 3.56 23.90
CA ILE A 422 1.75 2.89 22.60
C ILE A 422 3.21 2.71 22.18
N LEU A 423 4.04 3.76 22.32
CA LEU A 423 5.47 3.69 22.00
C LEU A 423 6.19 2.65 22.84
N LYS A 424 5.91 2.63 24.15
CA LYS A 424 6.46 1.64 25.08
C LYS A 424 6.07 0.22 24.68
N GLU A 425 4.80 -0.02 24.36
CA GLU A 425 4.29 -1.34 23.95
C GLU A 425 4.89 -1.81 22.61
N LEU A 426 5.13 -0.90 21.66
CA LEU A 426 5.83 -1.21 20.41
C LEU A 426 7.30 -1.57 20.64
N GLN A 427 8.00 -0.81 21.49
CA GLN A 427 9.41 -1.06 21.84
C GLN A 427 9.60 -2.36 22.65
N GLU A 428 8.65 -2.67 23.54
CA GLU A 428 8.61 -3.90 24.33
C GLU A 428 8.41 -5.12 23.42
N GLY A 429 7.40 -5.09 22.54
CA GLY A 429 7.15 -6.20 21.59
C GLY A 429 8.27 -6.38 20.57
N GLU A 430 8.94 -5.31 20.12
CA GLU A 430 10.14 -5.42 19.27
C GLU A 430 11.32 -6.04 20.02
N ARG A 431 11.52 -5.72 21.30
CA ARG A 431 12.55 -6.36 22.15
C ARG A 431 12.28 -7.86 22.30
N GLU A 432 11.04 -8.25 22.59
CA GLU A 432 10.63 -9.66 22.68
C GLU A 432 10.81 -10.40 21.35
N MET A 433 10.46 -9.78 20.22
CA MET A 433 10.73 -10.36 18.89
C MET A 433 12.23 -10.46 18.61
N GLN A 434 13.04 -9.49 18.99
CA GLN A 434 14.50 -9.55 18.85
C GLN A 434 15.10 -10.70 19.67
N GLU A 435 14.66 -10.89 20.91
CA GLU A 435 15.04 -12.04 21.77
C GLU A 435 14.61 -13.39 21.15
N ALA A 436 13.45 -13.43 20.49
CA ALA A 436 12.97 -14.59 19.74
C ALA A 436 13.60 -14.79 18.35
N GLY A 437 14.62 -14.00 17.96
CA GLY A 437 15.29 -14.09 16.66
C GLY A 437 14.47 -13.57 15.46
N LYS A 438 13.44 -12.77 15.73
CA LYS A 438 12.43 -12.27 14.79
C LYS A 438 12.40 -10.75 14.63
N GLY A 439 13.20 -10.02 15.41
CA GLY A 439 13.22 -8.55 15.47
C GLY A 439 13.24 -7.87 14.10
N LEU A 440 12.56 -6.74 14.03
CA LEU A 440 12.29 -5.96 12.83
C LEU A 440 13.44 -5.01 12.50
N GLY A 441 14.01 -4.35 13.52
CA GLY A 441 15.08 -3.35 13.41
C GLY A 441 14.64 -1.98 12.88
N CYS A 442 13.33 -1.72 12.77
CA CYS A 442 12.80 -0.39 12.48
C CYS A 442 12.80 0.50 13.73
N ALA A 443 12.77 1.83 13.53
CA ALA A 443 12.60 2.79 14.61
C ALA A 443 11.13 3.21 14.73
N PHE A 444 10.58 3.25 15.95
CA PHE A 444 9.23 3.76 16.23
C PHE A 444 9.28 5.19 16.77
N GLU A 445 8.40 6.05 16.27
CA GLU A 445 8.31 7.46 16.67
C GLU A 445 6.83 7.88 16.75
N ILE A 446 6.40 8.56 17.82
CA ILE A 446 5.03 9.10 17.90
C ILE A 446 4.99 10.47 17.23
N SER A 447 4.04 10.68 16.33
CA SER A 447 3.87 11.99 15.69
C SER A 447 3.42 13.08 16.69
N ARG A 448 3.88 14.32 16.47
CA ARG A 448 3.51 15.47 17.29
C ARG A 448 3.18 16.67 16.40
N SER A 449 2.27 17.53 16.87
CA SER A 449 1.82 18.69 16.10
C SER A 449 2.96 19.71 15.93
N GLY A 450 3.23 20.12 14.69
CA GLY A 450 4.29 21.07 14.35
C GLY A 450 5.69 20.47 14.11
N GLU A 451 5.85 19.16 14.24
CA GLU A 451 7.12 18.47 13.97
C GLU A 451 7.49 18.41 12.48
N SER A 452 8.76 18.10 12.21
CA SER A 452 9.30 17.90 10.85
C SER A 452 10.07 16.58 10.75
N TYR A 453 9.64 15.71 9.82
CA TYR A 453 10.19 14.37 9.64
C TYR A 453 11.16 14.30 8.45
N TRP A 454 12.27 13.59 8.64
CA TRP A 454 13.38 13.45 7.68
C TRP A 454 13.66 11.96 7.41
N PHE A 455 13.95 11.61 6.15
CA PHE A 455 13.95 10.24 5.60
C PHE A 455 14.97 10.02 4.47
#